data_AF-X6DHT5-F1
#
_entry.id   AF-X6DHT5-F1
#
_cell.length_a   1.000
_cell.length_b   1.000
_cell.length_c   1.000
_cell.angle_alpha   90.00
_cell.angle_beta   90.00
_cell.angle_gamma   90.00
#
_symmetry.space_group_name_H-M   'P 1'
#
loop_
_entity.id
_entity.type
_entity.pdbx_description
1 polymer ?
#
loop_
_entity_poly.entity_id
_entity_poly.type
_entity_poly.pdbx_seq_one_letter_code
_entity_poly.pdbx_strand_id
1 'polypeptide(L)'
;MHKRVLIQAAGALLALQFMAVPVFAAGSDSSGGGGGGTQTTTKCKKGEVWDKKKKKCVAPQEGMLDDDSIYDAGHDLAMAGRYDEAIAVLSLAANKQDPRILNYLGYSHRHSGRVTVGLGYYEEALRIDPNYTLVREYLGEAHLQIGDLAGAQQQLAEIEKRTGKGSREYGMLAEQIDHFMRS
;
A
#
# COMPACT_ATOMS: atom_id res chain seq x y z
N MET A 1 -91.31 -7.65 -6.96
CA MET A 1 -91.40 -6.24 -7.39
C MET A 1 -90.00 -5.66 -7.46
N HIS A 2 -89.50 -5.47 -8.68
CA HIS A 2 -88.12 -5.07 -8.97
C HIS A 2 -87.86 -3.60 -8.66
N LYS A 3 -86.83 -3.29 -7.87
CA LYS A 3 -86.21 -1.96 -7.85
C LYS A 3 -84.68 -2.06 -7.88
N ARG A 4 -84.21 -2.01 -9.13
CA ARG A 4 -83.00 -1.37 -9.68
C ARG A 4 -81.85 -1.06 -8.70
N VAL A 5 -80.81 -1.87 -8.84
CA VAL A 5 -79.42 -1.62 -8.41
C VAL A 5 -78.85 -0.49 -9.28
N LEU A 6 -78.39 0.60 -8.67
CA LEU A 6 -77.54 1.61 -9.31
C LEU A 6 -76.13 1.50 -8.71
N ILE A 7 -75.19 1.18 -9.58
CA ILE A 7 -73.77 1.02 -9.33
C ILE A 7 -73.15 2.42 -9.28
N GLN A 8 -72.56 2.78 -8.14
CA GLN A 8 -71.49 3.78 -8.09
C GLN A 8 -70.34 3.16 -7.29
N ALA A 9 -69.34 2.64 -7.99
CA ALA A 9 -68.08 2.23 -7.40
C ALA A 9 -67.02 3.25 -7.80
N ALA A 10 -66.60 4.05 -6.82
CA ALA A 10 -65.48 4.95 -6.92
C ALA A 10 -64.19 4.15 -7.19
N GLY A 11 -63.57 4.38 -8.34
CA GLY A 11 -62.26 3.83 -8.67
C GLY A 11 -61.17 4.54 -7.89
N ALA A 12 -60.77 3.96 -6.76
CA ALA A 12 -59.58 4.34 -6.02
C ALA A 12 -58.32 3.90 -6.81
N LEU A 13 -57.67 4.85 -7.48
CA LEU A 13 -56.34 4.65 -8.06
C LEU A 13 -55.31 4.68 -6.92
N LEU A 14 -54.98 3.48 -6.44
CA LEU A 14 -53.90 3.22 -5.49
C LEU A 14 -52.57 3.37 -6.24
N ALA A 15 -51.98 4.56 -6.20
CA ALA A 15 -50.62 4.78 -6.71
C ALA A 15 -49.61 4.09 -5.79
N LEU A 16 -49.04 2.95 -6.23
CA LEU A 16 -47.87 2.33 -5.62
C LEU A 16 -46.70 3.33 -5.69
N GLN A 17 -46.39 3.96 -4.57
CA GLN A 17 -45.17 4.74 -4.41
C GLN A 17 -43.99 3.78 -4.23
N PHE A 18 -43.02 3.87 -5.14
CA PHE A 18 -41.72 3.24 -5.05
C PHE A 18 -41.07 3.58 -3.71
N MET A 19 -40.91 2.59 -2.82
CA MET A 19 -39.96 2.72 -1.72
C MET A 19 -38.55 2.71 -2.31
N ALA A 20 -37.94 3.89 -2.40
CA ALA A 20 -36.51 4.00 -2.61
C ALA A 20 -35.81 3.45 -1.36
N VAL A 21 -35.33 2.21 -1.46
CA VAL A 21 -34.45 1.64 -0.44
C VAL A 21 -33.13 2.39 -0.54
N PRO A 22 -32.62 3.06 0.52
CA PRO A 22 -31.30 3.61 0.49
C PRO A 22 -30.31 2.45 0.37
N VAL A 23 -29.66 2.36 -0.79
CA VAL A 23 -28.46 1.55 -0.96
C VAL A 23 -27.41 2.14 -0.04
N PHE A 24 -27.20 1.49 1.11
CA PHE A 24 -25.99 1.69 1.89
C PHE A 24 -24.82 1.20 1.04
N ALA A 25 -24.15 2.14 0.38
CA ALA A 25 -22.78 1.93 -0.06
C ALA A 25 -21.92 1.84 1.21
N ALA A 26 -21.83 0.64 1.76
CA ALA A 26 -20.81 0.29 2.74
C ALA A 26 -19.46 0.28 2.00
N GLY A 27 -18.88 1.47 1.87
CA GLY A 27 -17.46 1.61 1.61
C GLY A 27 -16.74 0.99 2.80
N SER A 28 -16.30 -0.26 2.63
CA SER A 28 -15.31 -0.83 3.52
C SER A 28 -14.00 -0.13 3.19
N ASP A 29 -13.63 0.83 4.04
CA ASP A 29 -12.31 1.44 4.07
C ASP A 29 -11.31 0.37 4.48
N SER A 30 -10.98 -0.50 3.52
CA SER A 30 -9.91 -1.48 3.62
C SER A 30 -8.61 -0.72 3.42
N SER A 31 -7.95 -0.48 4.54
CA SER A 31 -6.67 0.17 4.67
C SER A 31 -5.55 -0.65 4.01
N GLY A 32 -4.69 0.05 3.25
CA GLY A 32 -3.34 -0.40 2.92
C GLY A 32 -3.09 -0.66 1.43
N GLY A 33 -2.55 0.33 0.71
CA GLY A 33 -1.99 0.10 -0.63
C GLY A 33 -1.98 1.30 -1.60
N GLY A 34 -2.64 2.41 -1.25
CA GLY A 34 -2.65 3.65 -2.04
C GLY A 34 -2.24 4.84 -1.20
N GLY A 35 -0.99 4.83 -0.70
CA GLY A 35 -0.45 5.89 0.14
C GLY A 35 -0.35 7.21 -0.63
N GLY A 36 -1.11 8.21 -0.19
CA GLY A 36 -0.96 9.60 -0.61
C GLY A 36 0.45 10.09 -0.27
N GLY A 37 1.32 10.04 -1.27
CA GLY A 37 2.69 10.50 -1.21
C GLY A 37 3.14 10.86 -2.62
N THR A 38 2.85 12.11 -3.00
CA THR A 38 3.38 12.70 -4.24
C THR A 38 3.95 14.08 -3.97
N GLN A 39 3.93 14.57 -2.74
CA GLN A 39 4.22 15.97 -2.46
C GLN A 39 5.69 16.29 -2.66
N THR A 40 6.59 15.38 -2.27
CA THR A 40 8.01 15.59 -2.47
C THR A 40 8.37 15.61 -3.95
N THR A 41 7.83 14.68 -4.74
CA THR A 41 8.16 14.57 -6.18
C THR A 41 7.39 15.54 -7.07
N THR A 42 6.21 16.01 -6.66
CA THR A 42 5.38 16.97 -7.45
C THR A 42 5.61 18.43 -7.08
N LYS A 43 5.92 18.74 -5.81
CA LYS A 43 6.03 20.12 -5.33
C LYS A 43 7.46 20.61 -5.15
N CYS A 44 8.38 19.70 -4.82
CA CYS A 44 9.75 20.08 -4.48
C CYS A 44 10.71 19.85 -5.64
N LYS A 45 11.77 20.66 -5.68
CA LYS A 45 12.83 20.51 -6.67
C LYS A 45 13.69 19.29 -6.32
N LYS A 46 14.49 18.84 -7.28
CA LYS A 46 15.47 17.77 -7.04
C LYS A 46 16.39 18.16 -5.87
N GLY A 47 16.63 17.25 -4.93
CA GLY A 47 17.39 17.51 -3.70
C GLY A 47 16.60 18.16 -2.55
N GLU A 48 15.33 18.52 -2.74
CA GLU A 48 14.45 19.00 -1.67
C GLU A 48 13.35 17.98 -1.35
N VAL A 49 12.89 18.01 -0.10
CA VAL A 49 11.83 17.15 0.43
C VAL A 49 10.72 17.97 1.07
N TRP A 50 9.48 17.47 1.02
CA TRP A 50 8.35 18.16 1.61
C TRP A 50 8.27 17.92 3.12
N ASP A 51 8.40 18.98 3.92
CA ASP A 51 8.18 18.96 5.37
C ASP A 51 6.68 19.18 5.66
N LYS A 52 5.98 18.16 6.17
CA LYS A 52 4.53 18.24 6.42
C LYS A 52 4.18 19.23 7.53
N LYS A 53 5.03 19.34 8.55
CA LYS A 53 4.80 20.23 9.70
C LYS A 53 4.96 21.69 9.29
N LYS A 54 5.99 22.00 8.51
CA LYS A 54 6.29 23.34 8.03
C LYS A 54 5.59 23.69 6.71
N LYS A 55 4.97 22.71 6.05
CA LYS A 55 4.28 22.83 4.75
C LYS A 55 5.14 23.51 3.68
N LYS A 56 6.42 23.13 3.61
CA LYS A 56 7.39 23.71 2.67
C LYS A 56 8.42 22.68 2.23
N CYS A 57 9.04 22.93 1.08
CA CYS A 57 10.19 22.18 0.63
C CYS A 57 11.44 22.61 1.41
N VAL A 58 12.23 21.64 1.87
CA VAL A 58 13.47 21.86 2.62
C VAL A 58 14.55 20.91 2.10
N ALA A 59 15.82 21.32 2.26
CA ALA A 59 16.92 20.38 2.08
C ALA A 59 16.89 19.34 3.22
N PRO A 60 16.95 18.03 2.91
CA PRO A 60 16.95 16.99 3.93
C PRO A 60 18.25 17.05 4.75
N GLN A 61 18.11 17.21 6.07
CA GLN A 61 19.23 17.23 7.02
C GLN A 61 18.80 16.51 8.30
N GLU A 62 19.77 15.91 8.99
CA GLU A 62 19.53 15.19 10.24
C GLU A 62 18.88 16.10 11.29
N GLY A 63 17.84 15.59 11.96
CA GLY A 63 17.10 16.33 12.99
C GLY A 63 16.21 17.48 12.50
N MET A 64 16.19 17.79 11.20
CA MET A 64 15.38 18.89 10.64
C MET A 64 13.96 18.49 10.26
N LEU A 65 13.75 17.20 9.96
CA LEU A 65 12.47 16.61 9.61
C LEU A 65 12.07 15.58 10.66
N ASP A 66 10.77 15.43 10.87
CA ASP A 66 10.23 14.32 11.64
C ASP A 66 10.18 13.03 10.81
N ASP A 67 10.17 11.89 11.51
CA ASP A 67 10.25 10.57 10.89
C ASP A 67 9.09 10.27 9.94
N ASP A 68 7.90 10.82 10.16
CA ASP A 68 6.79 10.67 9.22
C ASP A 68 7.07 11.43 7.92
N SER A 69 7.50 12.70 8.01
CA SER A 69 7.91 13.45 6.81
C SER A 69 9.09 12.78 6.07
N ILE A 70 10.03 12.17 6.81
CA ILE A 70 11.14 11.40 6.22
C ILE A 70 10.62 10.15 5.51
N TYR A 71 9.73 9.39 6.15
CA TYR A 71 9.09 8.22 5.56
C TYR A 71 8.36 8.57 4.26
N ASP A 72 7.49 9.60 4.28
CA ASP A 72 6.72 10.00 3.10
C ASP A 72 7.64 10.48 1.97
N ALA A 73 8.63 11.32 2.28
CA ALA A 73 9.57 11.78 1.27
C ALA A 73 10.40 10.63 0.67
N GLY A 74 10.87 9.71 1.51
CA GLY A 74 11.59 8.52 1.07
C GLY A 74 10.74 7.59 0.22
N HIS A 75 9.49 7.35 0.62
CA HIS A 75 8.49 6.62 -0.17
C HIS A 75 8.31 7.26 -1.56
N ASP A 76 8.03 8.57 -1.61
CA ASP A 76 7.78 9.29 -2.87
C ASP A 76 8.97 9.19 -3.82
N LEU A 77 10.19 9.37 -3.29
CA LEU A 77 11.42 9.27 -4.04
C LEU A 77 11.66 7.85 -4.56
N ALA A 78 11.40 6.83 -3.74
CA ALA A 78 11.52 5.43 -4.11
C ALA A 78 10.54 5.06 -5.24
N MET A 79 9.27 5.47 -5.12
CA MET A 79 8.25 5.24 -6.13
C MET A 79 8.52 6.00 -7.45
N ALA A 80 9.26 7.12 -7.37
CA ALA A 80 9.72 7.86 -8.56
C ALA A 80 11.04 7.34 -9.15
N GLY A 81 11.59 6.21 -8.66
CA GLY A 81 12.84 5.64 -9.14
C GLY A 81 14.11 6.40 -8.71
N ARG A 82 13.99 7.39 -7.82
CA ARG A 82 15.11 8.19 -7.29
C ARG A 82 15.71 7.51 -6.06
N TYR A 83 16.17 6.27 -6.24
CA TYR A 83 16.54 5.36 -5.15
C TYR A 83 17.66 5.89 -4.24
N ASP A 84 18.70 6.50 -4.80
CA ASP A 84 19.78 7.05 -3.97
C ASP A 84 19.33 8.25 -3.14
N GLU A 85 18.42 9.06 -3.66
CA GLU A 85 17.81 10.16 -2.89
C GLU A 85 16.88 9.62 -1.80
N ALA A 86 16.11 8.57 -2.10
CA ALA A 86 15.28 7.89 -1.11
C ALA A 86 16.12 7.33 0.04
N ILE A 87 17.23 6.64 -0.27
CA ILE A 87 18.14 6.09 0.74
C ILE A 87 18.74 7.21 1.59
N ALA A 88 19.22 8.29 0.96
CA ALA A 88 19.80 9.42 1.67
C ALA A 88 18.80 10.05 2.65
N VAL A 89 17.54 10.25 2.23
CA VAL A 89 16.48 10.83 3.07
C VAL A 89 16.07 9.89 4.19
N LEU A 90 15.74 8.63 3.87
CA LEU A 90 15.29 7.63 4.84
C LEU A 90 16.34 7.37 5.93
N SER A 91 17.62 7.43 5.57
CA SER A 91 18.74 7.27 6.51
C SER A 91 18.83 8.38 7.56
N LEU A 92 18.13 9.51 7.38
CA LEU A 92 18.08 10.62 8.35
C LEU A 92 17.08 10.40 9.49
N ALA A 93 16.22 9.37 9.40
CA ALA A 93 15.19 9.10 10.41
C ALA A 93 15.79 8.97 11.81
N ALA A 94 15.19 9.57 12.82
CA ALA A 94 15.61 9.41 14.21
C ALA A 94 15.34 7.97 14.68
N ASN A 95 14.14 7.45 14.41
CA ASN A 95 13.79 6.06 14.69
C ASN A 95 14.30 5.11 13.60
N LYS A 96 15.49 4.52 13.81
CA LYS A 96 16.07 3.51 12.92
C LYS A 96 15.33 2.16 12.93
N GLN A 97 14.36 1.98 13.82
CA GLN A 97 13.56 0.76 13.98
C GLN A 97 12.11 0.93 13.46
N ASP A 98 11.80 2.00 12.72
CA ASP A 98 10.49 2.11 12.07
C ASP A 98 10.41 1.10 10.90
N PRO A 99 9.53 0.08 10.96
CA PRO A 99 9.46 -0.94 9.92
C PRO A 99 9.04 -0.36 8.56
N ARG A 100 8.34 0.78 8.53
CA ARG A 100 7.96 1.47 7.29
C ARG A 100 9.18 2.10 6.61
N ILE A 101 10.10 2.66 7.39
CA ILE A 101 11.35 3.26 6.90
C ILE A 101 12.30 2.14 6.44
N LEU A 102 12.44 1.08 7.23
CA LEU A 102 13.22 -0.10 6.88
C LEU A 102 12.71 -0.74 5.59
N ASN A 103 11.40 -0.84 5.39
CA ASN A 103 10.80 -1.33 4.15
C ASN A 103 11.29 -0.53 2.93
N TYR A 104 11.21 0.80 2.96
CA TYR A 104 11.61 1.62 1.80
C TYR A 104 13.13 1.77 1.65
N LEU A 105 13.93 1.59 2.71
CA LEU A 105 15.36 1.36 2.58
C LEU A 105 15.63 0.06 1.83
N GLY A 106 14.96 -1.03 2.22
CA GLY A 106 15.04 -2.32 1.55
C GLY A 106 14.68 -2.22 0.06
N TYR A 107 13.55 -1.59 -0.23
CA TYR A 107 13.06 -1.34 -1.59
C TYR A 107 14.07 -0.55 -2.42
N SER A 108 14.55 0.58 -1.90
CA SER A 108 15.47 1.45 -2.64
C SER A 108 16.83 0.78 -2.86
N HIS A 109 17.34 0.02 -1.87
CA HIS A 109 18.58 -0.75 -2.05
C HIS A 109 18.42 -1.85 -3.09
N ARG A 110 17.33 -2.62 -3.04
CA ARG A 110 17.02 -3.67 -4.02
C ARG A 110 16.97 -3.11 -5.44
N HIS A 111 16.19 -2.06 -5.67
CA HIS A 111 16.04 -1.47 -7.00
C HIS A 111 17.27 -0.69 -7.49
N SER A 112 18.19 -0.32 -6.60
CA SER A 112 19.52 0.21 -6.98
C SER A 112 20.58 -0.87 -7.20
N GLY A 113 20.17 -2.15 -7.31
CA GLY A 113 21.04 -3.28 -7.58
C GLY A 113 21.76 -3.85 -6.35
N ARG A 114 21.54 -3.27 -5.17
CA ARG A 114 22.11 -3.74 -3.89
C ARG A 114 21.14 -4.72 -3.21
N VAL A 115 20.80 -5.80 -3.92
CA VAL A 115 19.72 -6.73 -3.51
C VAL A 115 19.96 -7.34 -2.14
N THR A 116 21.20 -7.76 -1.83
CA THR A 116 21.54 -8.34 -0.52
C THR A 116 21.41 -7.36 0.64
N VAL A 117 21.69 -6.07 0.41
CA VAL A 117 21.44 -5.01 1.40
C VAL A 117 19.93 -4.83 1.60
N GLY A 118 19.17 -4.88 0.50
CA GLY A 118 17.71 -4.83 0.53
C GLY A 118 17.09 -5.93 1.38
N LEU A 119 17.55 -7.18 1.20
CA LEU A 119 17.13 -8.35 2.00
C LEU A 119 17.29 -8.09 3.51
N GLY A 120 18.46 -7.62 3.94
CA GLY A 120 18.72 -7.37 5.35
C GLY A 120 17.76 -6.34 5.97
N TYR A 121 17.41 -5.28 5.24
CA TYR A 121 16.43 -4.29 5.70
C TYR A 121 15.01 -4.86 5.81
N TYR A 122 14.60 -5.73 4.88
CA TYR A 122 13.31 -6.40 4.97
C TYR A 122 13.25 -7.38 6.15
N GLU A 123 14.31 -8.15 6.38
CA GLU A 123 14.43 -9.03 7.54
C GLU A 123 14.37 -8.26 8.86
N GLU A 124 15.03 -7.10 8.94
CA GLU A 124 14.96 -6.19 10.07
C GLU A 124 13.52 -5.71 10.31
N ALA A 125 12.84 -5.24 9.25
CA ALA A 125 11.45 -4.81 9.34
C ALA A 125 10.52 -5.93 9.83
N LEU A 126 10.70 -7.17 9.34
CA LEU A 126 9.88 -8.32 9.74
C LEU A 126 10.19 -8.85 11.15
N ARG A 127 11.37 -8.58 11.70
CA ARG A 127 11.64 -8.88 13.11
C ARG A 127 10.83 -7.97 14.04
N ILE A 128 10.60 -6.74 13.59
CA ILE A 128 9.87 -5.71 14.36
C ILE A 128 8.36 -5.90 14.18
N ASP A 129 7.91 -6.07 12.93
CA ASP A 129 6.53 -6.41 12.60
C ASP A 129 6.46 -7.69 11.73
N PRO A 130 6.31 -8.86 12.36
CA PRO A 130 6.19 -10.12 11.65
C PRO A 130 4.94 -10.22 10.74
N ASN A 131 3.96 -9.34 10.89
CA ASN A 131 2.71 -9.35 10.15
C ASN A 131 2.69 -8.37 8.98
N TYR A 132 3.79 -7.67 8.72
CA TYR A 132 3.89 -6.70 7.63
C TYR A 132 3.96 -7.41 6.26
N THR A 133 2.79 -7.76 5.70
CA THR A 133 2.69 -8.56 4.47
C THR A 133 3.30 -7.89 3.24
N LEU A 134 3.24 -6.56 3.14
CA LEU A 134 3.91 -5.81 2.07
C LEU A 134 5.42 -6.05 2.05
N VAL A 135 6.06 -6.08 3.24
CA VAL A 135 7.50 -6.38 3.34
C VAL A 135 7.77 -7.83 2.92
N ARG A 136 6.88 -8.77 3.25
CA ARG A 136 7.02 -10.17 2.83
C ARG A 136 6.91 -10.32 1.31
N GLU A 137 5.99 -9.60 0.67
CA GLU A 137 5.90 -9.53 -0.80
C GLU A 137 7.26 -9.13 -1.35
N TYR A 138 7.78 -7.96 -0.96
CA TYR A 138 9.05 -7.42 -1.46
C TYR A 138 10.27 -8.28 -1.12
N LEU A 139 10.30 -8.91 0.06
CA LEU A 139 11.33 -9.89 0.42
C LEU A 139 11.29 -11.09 -0.53
N GLY A 140 10.10 -11.62 -0.82
CA GLY A 140 9.92 -12.70 -1.79
C GLY A 140 10.40 -12.31 -3.19
N GLU A 141 10.07 -11.10 -3.66
CA GLU A 141 10.57 -10.60 -4.94
C GLU A 141 12.11 -10.46 -4.95
N ALA A 142 12.70 -10.03 -3.83
CA ALA A 142 14.15 -9.91 -3.68
C ALA A 142 14.85 -11.28 -3.74
N HIS A 143 14.25 -12.32 -3.14
CA HIS A 143 14.72 -13.69 -3.28
C HIS A 143 14.71 -14.16 -4.74
N LEU A 144 13.65 -13.88 -5.50
CA LEU A 144 13.61 -14.20 -6.94
C LEU A 144 14.72 -13.52 -7.73
N GLN A 145 15.04 -12.26 -7.42
CA GLN A 145 16.12 -11.53 -8.09
C GLN A 145 17.50 -12.16 -7.92
N ILE A 146 17.73 -12.88 -6.81
CA ILE A 146 18.99 -13.62 -6.58
C ILE A 146 18.88 -15.11 -6.94
N GLY A 147 17.78 -15.54 -7.58
CA GLY A 147 17.55 -16.91 -7.99
C GLY A 147 17.09 -17.86 -6.86
N ASP A 148 16.73 -17.33 -5.70
CA ASP A 148 16.26 -18.10 -4.57
C ASP A 148 14.74 -18.32 -4.62
N LEU A 149 14.32 -19.26 -5.46
CA LEU A 149 12.90 -19.63 -5.58
C LEU A 149 12.32 -20.15 -4.26
N ALA A 150 13.11 -20.86 -3.46
CA ALA A 150 12.66 -21.43 -2.20
C ALA A 150 12.33 -20.33 -1.18
N GLY A 151 13.21 -19.33 -1.05
CA GLY A 151 12.97 -18.15 -0.22
C GLY A 151 11.71 -17.38 -0.62
N ALA A 152 11.47 -17.21 -1.92
CA ALA A 152 10.25 -16.56 -2.41
C ALA A 152 8.99 -17.35 -2.06
N GLN A 153 8.98 -18.67 -2.26
CA GLN A 153 7.86 -19.55 -1.90
C GLN A 153 7.59 -19.55 -0.39
N GLN A 154 8.63 -19.48 0.43
CA GLN A 154 8.49 -19.35 1.88
C GLN A 154 7.75 -18.07 2.25
N GLN A 155 8.11 -16.92 1.64
CA GLN A 155 7.40 -15.67 1.92
C GLN A 155 5.95 -15.71 1.43
N LEU A 156 5.67 -16.32 0.28
CA LEU A 156 4.30 -16.49 -0.22
C LEU A 156 3.44 -17.31 0.76
N ALA A 157 3.97 -18.41 1.29
CA ALA A 157 3.28 -19.22 2.29
C ALA A 157 3.03 -18.45 3.59
N GLU A 158 3.98 -17.61 4.02
CA GLU A 158 3.81 -16.76 5.20
C GLU A 158 2.75 -15.66 4.97
N ILE A 159 2.64 -15.10 3.77
CA ILE A 159 1.55 -14.18 3.42
C ILE A 159 0.21 -14.92 3.46
N GLU A 160 0.11 -16.09 2.81
CA GLU A 160 -1.11 -16.92 2.80
C GLU A 160 -1.60 -17.23 4.21
N LYS A 161 -0.69 -17.60 5.11
CA LYS A 161 -1.02 -17.90 6.50
C LYS A 161 -1.63 -16.72 7.26
N ARG A 162 -1.27 -15.48 6.90
CA ARG A 162 -1.70 -14.25 7.59
C ARG A 162 -2.97 -13.65 7.01
N THR A 163 -3.08 -13.64 5.69
CA THR A 163 -4.12 -12.89 4.98
C THR A 163 -4.93 -13.74 4.00
N GLY A 164 -4.54 -14.99 3.79
CA GLY A 164 -5.14 -15.88 2.79
C GLY A 164 -4.75 -15.54 1.34
N LYS A 165 -5.16 -16.42 0.42
CA LYS A 165 -4.85 -16.31 -1.02
C LYS A 165 -5.54 -15.14 -1.73
N GLY A 166 -6.56 -14.55 -1.11
CA GLY A 166 -7.32 -13.43 -1.68
C GLY A 166 -6.66 -12.06 -1.46
N SER A 167 -5.55 -11.99 -0.73
CA SER A 167 -4.84 -10.73 -0.49
C SER A 167 -4.07 -10.27 -1.72
N ARG A 168 -3.92 -8.94 -1.84
CA ARG A 168 -3.17 -8.32 -2.93
C ARG A 168 -1.73 -8.82 -2.95
N GLU A 169 -1.07 -8.82 -1.78
CA GLU A 169 0.33 -9.20 -1.61
C GLU A 169 0.57 -10.67 -2.03
N TYR A 170 -0.38 -11.57 -1.72
CA TYR A 170 -0.31 -12.95 -2.17
C TYR A 170 -0.38 -13.04 -3.70
N GLY A 171 -1.35 -12.36 -4.31
CA GLY A 171 -1.52 -12.36 -5.76
C GLY A 171 -0.28 -11.85 -6.49
N MET A 172 0.27 -10.72 -6.03
CA MET A 172 1.46 -10.10 -6.62
C MET A 172 2.68 -11.02 -6.59
N LEU A 173 3.00 -11.60 -5.43
CA LEU A 173 4.16 -12.48 -5.31
C LEU A 173 3.94 -13.82 -6.03
N ALA A 174 2.72 -14.37 -6.00
CA ALA A 174 2.39 -15.61 -6.70
C ALA A 174 2.59 -15.47 -8.22
N GLU A 175 2.13 -14.34 -8.80
CA GLU A 175 2.31 -14.05 -10.23
C GLU A 175 3.81 -13.95 -10.60
N GLN A 176 4.62 -13.32 -9.77
CA GLN A 176 6.06 -13.21 -10.04
C GLN A 176 6.80 -14.54 -9.93
N ILE A 177 6.44 -15.37 -8.94
CA ILE A 177 6.98 -16.74 -8.82
C ILE A 177 6.63 -17.55 -10.07
N ASP A 178 5.38 -17.47 -10.50
CA ASP A 178 4.87 -18.18 -11.68
C ASP A 178 5.56 -17.69 -12.98
N HIS A 179 5.82 -16.39 -13.10
CA HIS A 179 6.63 -15.85 -14.19
C HIS A 179 8.08 -16.37 -14.15
N PHE A 180 8.73 -16.32 -12.99
CA PHE A 180 10.11 -16.78 -12.80
C PHE A 180 10.30 -18.27 -13.16
N MET A 181 9.28 -19.11 -12.88
CA MET A 181 9.34 -20.55 -13.22
C MET A 181 9.19 -20.83 -14.72
N ARG A 182 8.69 -19.87 -15.51
CA ARG A 182 8.50 -20.00 -16.96
C ARG A 182 9.62 -19.39 -17.80
N SER A 183 10.38 -18.46 -17.24
CA SER A 183 11.53 -17.80 -17.88
C SER A 183 12.75 -18.70 -17.91
#